data_AF-A0AAU2PBS0-F1
#
_entry.id   AF-A0AAU2PBS0-F1
#
_cell.length_a   1.000
_cell.length_b   1.000
_cell.length_c   1.000
_cell.angle_alpha   90.00
_cell.angle_beta   90.00
_cell.angle_gamma   90.00
#
_symmetry.space_group_name_H-M   'P 1'
#
loop_
_entity.id
_entity.type
_entity.pdbx_description
1 polymer ?
#
loop_
_entity_poly.entity_id
_entity_poly.type
_entity_poly.pdbx_seq_one_letter_code
_entity_poly.pdbx_strand_id
1 'polypeptide(L)'
;MNADQPTAEPTDTDRKGLRCPAAHPDDPTPCDGPPTVTVLDKANVGANGCEHHGARLLASLEGGRVYALPDAPAGAAIRVFKTAGELRPFCWYEDAPRTQPSQLSHAENRRGGGQ
;
A
#
# COMPACT_ATOMS: atom_id res chain seq x y z
N MET A 1 -22.85 -40.83 9.39
CA MET A 1 -21.46 -41.27 9.26
C MET A 1 -20.92 -40.68 7.97
N ASN A 2 -20.01 -39.70 8.11
CA ASN A 2 -18.95 -39.19 7.20
C ASN A 2 -19.24 -39.08 5.68
N ALA A 3 -18.88 -37.99 5.01
CA ALA A 3 -17.52 -37.45 5.02
C ALA A 3 -17.44 -35.91 4.90
N ASP A 4 -16.58 -35.40 5.79
CA ASP A 4 -15.81 -34.17 5.74
C ASP A 4 -15.33 -33.83 4.32
N GLN A 5 -15.74 -32.68 3.78
CA GLN A 5 -15.14 -32.15 2.55
C GLN A 5 -13.84 -31.42 2.93
N PRO A 6 -12.70 -31.71 2.28
CA PRO A 6 -11.45 -31.04 2.59
C PRO A 6 -11.57 -29.57 2.18
N THR A 7 -11.42 -28.66 3.15
CA THR A 7 -11.18 -27.25 2.90
C THR A 7 -9.82 -27.11 2.24
N ALA A 8 -9.78 -27.08 0.91
CA ALA A 8 -8.57 -26.72 0.19
C ALA A 8 -8.18 -25.28 0.56
N GLU A 9 -7.14 -25.14 1.38
CA GLU A 9 -6.51 -23.84 1.62
C GLU A 9 -6.00 -23.31 0.27
N PRO A 10 -6.23 -22.02 -0.06
CA PRO A 10 -5.75 -21.48 -1.33
C PRO A 10 -4.22 -21.57 -1.36
N THR A 11 -3.70 -22.30 -2.36
CA THR A 11 -2.25 -22.49 -2.52
C THR A 11 -1.57 -21.17 -2.88
N ASP A 12 -0.31 -21.02 -2.49
CA ASP A 12 0.53 -19.81 -2.71
C ASP A 12 0.59 -19.37 -4.20
N THR A 13 0.32 -20.31 -5.11
CA THR A 13 0.31 -20.09 -6.55
C THR A 13 -0.94 -19.33 -7.04
N ASP A 14 -2.10 -19.46 -6.37
CA ASP A 14 -3.33 -18.71 -6.72
C ASP A 14 -3.22 -17.22 -6.34
N ARG A 15 -2.43 -16.88 -5.32
CA ARG A 15 -2.15 -15.49 -4.92
C ARG A 15 -1.23 -14.73 -5.87
N LYS A 16 -0.60 -15.43 -6.83
CA LYS A 16 0.37 -14.84 -7.76
C LYS A 16 -0.28 -14.27 -9.03
N GLY A 17 -1.56 -14.57 -9.29
CA GLY A 17 -2.33 -14.07 -10.45
C GLY A 17 -3.34 -12.96 -10.15
N LEU A 18 -3.70 -12.75 -8.89
CA LEU A 18 -4.59 -11.66 -8.46
C LEU A 18 -3.75 -10.43 -8.12
N ARG A 19 -4.07 -9.30 -8.74
CA ARG A 19 -3.48 -8.00 -8.41
C ARG A 19 -3.66 -7.70 -6.92
N CYS A 20 -2.66 -7.07 -6.28
CA CYS A 20 -2.78 -6.66 -4.88
C CYS A 20 -4.01 -5.75 -4.72
N PRO A 21 -4.88 -5.96 -3.71
CA PRO A 21 -6.04 -5.08 -3.51
C PRO A 21 -5.64 -3.62 -3.22
N ALA A 22 -4.45 -3.41 -2.65
CA ALA A 22 -3.90 -2.07 -2.44
C ALA A 22 -3.14 -1.50 -3.65
N ALA A 23 -2.90 -2.29 -4.70
CA ALA A 23 -2.25 -1.77 -5.91
C ALA A 23 -3.26 -0.93 -6.70
N HIS A 24 -2.85 0.29 -7.06
CA HIS A 24 -3.60 1.08 -8.02
C HIS A 24 -3.69 0.32 -9.36
N PRO A 25 -4.81 0.41 -10.12
CA PRO A 25 -4.95 -0.27 -11.41
C PRO A 25 -3.78 -0.03 -12.37
N ASP A 26 -3.26 1.20 -12.39
CA ASP A 26 -2.18 1.62 -13.28
C ASP A 26 -0.76 1.35 -12.73
N ASP A 27 -0.61 0.89 -11.49
CA ASP A 27 0.72 0.59 -10.94
C ASP A 27 1.24 -0.74 -11.53
N PRO A 28 2.25 -0.77 -12.43
CA PRO A 28 2.66 -2.02 -13.06
C PRO A 28 3.46 -2.94 -12.12
N THR A 29 3.84 -2.48 -10.93
CA THR A 29 4.82 -3.18 -10.10
C THR A 29 4.25 -4.43 -9.43
N PRO A 30 5.06 -5.51 -9.33
CA PRO A 30 4.66 -6.72 -8.61
C PRO A 30 4.60 -6.49 -7.10
N CYS A 31 3.89 -7.36 -6.39
CA CYS A 31 3.93 -7.41 -4.93
C CYS A 31 5.34 -7.79 -4.44
N ASP A 32 5.73 -7.27 -3.28
CA ASP A 32 6.93 -7.66 -2.53
C ASP A 32 6.67 -8.76 -1.50
N GLY A 33 5.41 -9.19 -1.33
CA GLY A 33 5.03 -10.20 -0.35
C GLY A 33 3.52 -10.32 -0.17
N PRO A 34 3.07 -11.08 0.85
CA PRO A 34 1.66 -11.19 1.20
C PRO A 34 1.13 -9.88 1.79
N PRO A 35 -0.21 -9.72 1.92
CA PRO A 35 -0.78 -8.61 2.65
C PRO A 35 -0.34 -8.59 4.12
N THR A 36 0.13 -7.43 4.58
CA THR A 36 0.58 -7.20 5.96
C THR A 36 -0.03 -5.95 6.59
N VAL A 37 -0.67 -5.10 5.80
CA VAL A 37 -1.30 -3.86 6.27
C VAL A 37 -2.68 -3.66 5.68
N THR A 38 -3.49 -2.87 6.37
CA THR A 38 -4.70 -2.24 5.83
C THR A 38 -4.46 -0.74 5.72
N VAL A 39 -4.66 -0.18 4.53
CA VAL A 39 -4.66 1.26 4.30
C VAL A 39 -6.10 1.73 4.24
N LEU A 40 -6.44 2.75 5.02
CA LEU A 40 -7.75 3.39 5.05
C LEU A 40 -7.65 4.80 4.46
N ASP A 41 -8.66 5.18 3.69
CA ASP A 41 -8.86 6.58 3.32
C ASP A 41 -9.49 7.40 4.46
N LYS A 42 -9.76 8.68 4.18
CA LYS A 42 -10.41 9.60 5.11
C LYS A 42 -11.84 9.19 5.48
N ALA A 43 -12.53 8.45 4.62
CA ALA A 43 -13.88 7.93 4.85
C ALA A 43 -13.89 6.56 5.56
N ASN A 44 -12.72 6.02 5.91
CA ASN A 44 -12.53 4.66 6.46
C ASN A 44 -12.80 3.52 5.45
N VAL A 45 -12.78 3.80 4.14
CA VAL A 45 -12.77 2.74 3.12
C VAL A 45 -11.35 2.19 3.03
N GLY A 46 -11.22 0.87 3.09
CA GLY A 46 -9.94 0.19 3.28
C GLY A 46 -9.57 -0.83 2.21
N ALA A 47 -8.26 -0.98 1.98
CA ALA A 47 -7.70 -2.06 1.19
C ALA A 47 -6.54 -2.73 1.94
N ASN A 48 -6.52 -4.07 1.93
CA ASN A 48 -5.40 -4.85 2.44
C ASN A 48 -4.30 -4.91 1.38
N GLY A 49 -3.05 -4.73 1.80
CA GLY A 49 -1.91 -4.65 0.90
C GLY A 49 -0.63 -5.22 1.50
N CYS A 50 0.29 -5.58 0.63
CA CYS A 50 1.69 -5.81 1.01
C CYS A 50 2.35 -4.48 1.38
N GLU A 51 3.57 -4.51 1.93
CA GLU A 51 4.23 -3.27 2.37
C GLU A 51 4.50 -2.32 1.21
N HIS A 52 4.88 -2.85 0.03
CA HIS A 52 5.13 -2.07 -1.17
C HIS A 52 3.88 -1.33 -1.68
N HIS A 53 2.80 -2.05 -2.00
CA HIS A 53 1.58 -1.42 -2.52
C HIS A 53 0.84 -0.63 -1.44
N GLY A 54 0.90 -1.05 -0.18
CA GLY A 54 0.37 -0.28 0.95
C GLY A 54 1.03 1.09 1.06
N ALA A 55 2.36 1.18 0.89
CA ALA A 55 3.07 2.46 0.96
C ALA A 55 2.72 3.38 -0.22
N ARG A 56 2.62 2.83 -1.43
CA ARG A 56 2.25 3.59 -2.63
C ARG A 56 0.81 4.09 -2.60
N LEU A 57 -0.12 3.27 -2.13
CA LEU A 57 -1.51 3.67 -1.92
C LEU A 57 -1.59 4.78 -0.87
N LEU A 58 -0.95 4.60 0.29
CA LEU A 58 -0.95 5.59 1.35
C LEU A 58 -0.38 6.94 0.89
N ALA A 59 0.73 6.92 0.13
CA ALA A 59 1.33 8.14 -0.41
C ALA A 59 0.42 8.89 -1.40
N SER A 60 -0.58 8.21 -1.97
CA SER A 60 -1.50 8.78 -2.96
C SER A 60 -2.84 9.21 -2.36
N LEU A 61 -3.05 9.03 -1.05
CA LEU A 61 -4.29 9.37 -0.35
C LEU A 61 -4.13 10.62 0.52
N GLU A 62 -5.05 11.57 0.36
CA GLU A 62 -5.17 12.69 1.30
C GLU A 62 -5.87 12.22 2.59
N GLY A 63 -5.19 12.38 3.73
CA GLY A 63 -5.70 11.94 5.03
C GLY A 63 -5.74 10.42 5.24
N GLY A 64 -4.96 9.67 4.45
CA GLY A 64 -4.85 8.22 4.58
C GLY A 64 -4.21 7.78 5.90
N ARG A 65 -4.55 6.57 6.35
CA ARG A 65 -3.99 5.92 7.55
C ARG A 65 -3.61 4.48 7.24
N VAL A 66 -2.63 3.96 7.96
CA VAL A 66 -2.19 2.56 7.82
C VAL A 66 -2.22 1.84 9.17
N TYR A 67 -2.68 0.60 9.15
CA TYR A 67 -2.72 -0.30 10.29
C TYR A 67 -2.09 -1.63 9.92
N ALA A 68 -1.41 -2.28 10.87
CA ALA A 68 -0.87 -3.62 10.66
C ALA A 68 -2.01 -4.65 10.76
N LEU A 69 -1.96 -5.69 9.94
CA LEU A 69 -2.83 -6.86 10.11
C LEU A 69 -2.42 -7.64 11.38
N PRO A 70 -3.33 -8.43 11.99
CA PRO A 70 -3.05 -9.14 13.24
C PRO A 70 -1.79 -10.02 13.21
N ASP A 71 -1.54 -10.69 12.09
CA ASP A 71 -0.40 -11.61 11.92
C ASP A 71 0.80 -10.97 11.20
N ALA A 72 0.78 -9.65 11.01
CA ALA A 72 1.84 -8.96 10.30
C ALA A 72 3.13 -8.91 11.13
N PRO A 73 4.31 -8.94 10.48
CA PRO A 73 5.57 -8.75 11.18
C PRO A 73 5.58 -7.43 11.95
N ALA A 74 6.17 -7.45 13.14
CA ALA A 74 6.25 -6.27 14.00
C ALA A 74 6.80 -5.05 13.22
N GLY A 75 6.12 -3.91 13.38
CA GLY A 75 6.50 -2.66 12.72
C GLY A 75 6.13 -2.54 11.24
N ALA A 76 5.37 -3.48 10.66
CA ALA A 76 4.93 -3.40 9.25
C ALA A 76 4.26 -2.05 8.93
N ALA A 77 3.26 -1.63 9.71
CA ALA A 77 2.60 -0.33 9.52
C ALA A 77 3.56 0.86 9.63
N ILE A 78 4.57 0.80 10.50
CA ILE A 78 5.56 1.87 10.66
C ILE A 78 6.48 1.94 9.44
N ARG A 79 6.93 0.79 8.93
CA ARG A 79 7.74 0.74 7.70
C ARG A 79 6.96 1.33 6.52
N VAL A 80 5.71 0.88 6.35
CA VAL A 80 4.81 1.40 5.31
C VAL A 80 4.60 2.90 5.43
N PHE A 81 4.30 3.41 6.63
CA PHE A 81 4.11 4.84 6.87
C PHE A 81 5.36 5.66 6.54
N LYS A 82 6.54 5.18 6.96
CA LYS A 82 7.82 5.85 6.66
C LYS A 82 8.12 5.85 5.15
N THR A 83 7.95 4.71 4.49
CA THR A 83 8.15 4.58 3.05
C THR A 83 7.20 5.50 2.29
N ALA A 84 5.92 5.53 2.66
CA ALA A 84 4.93 6.41 2.04
C ALA A 84 5.31 7.89 2.13
N GLY A 85 5.90 8.32 3.26
CA GLY A 85 6.36 9.70 3.43
C GLY A 85 7.49 10.13 2.49
N GLU A 86 8.25 9.18 1.95
CA GLU A 86 9.33 9.40 0.97
C GLU A 86 8.84 9.21 -0.48
N LEU A 87 7.70 8.56 -0.67
CA LEU A 87 7.12 8.35 -1.99
C LEU A 87 6.33 9.59 -2.44
N ARG A 88 6.37 9.83 -3.74
CA ARG A 88 5.48 10.79 -4.39
C ARG A 88 4.10 10.14 -4.61
N PRO A 89 3.01 10.93 -4.57
CA PRO A 89 1.71 10.44 -5.03
C PRO A 89 1.79 9.89 -6.45
N PHE A 90 1.13 8.77 -6.72
CA PHE A 90 1.11 8.12 -8.04
C PHE A 90 2.51 7.89 -8.64
N CYS A 91 3.47 7.42 -7.83
CA CYS A 91 4.89 7.33 -8.18
C CYS A 91 5.23 6.47 -9.41
N TRP A 92 4.27 5.70 -9.94
CA TRP A 92 4.41 4.95 -11.19
C TRP A 92 4.26 5.82 -12.45
N TYR A 93 3.78 7.06 -12.35
CA TYR A 93 3.85 8.03 -13.44
C TYR A 93 5.16 8.83 -13.34
N GLU A 94 6.17 8.41 -14.11
CA GLU A 94 7.50 9.00 -14.04
C GLU A 94 7.56 10.42 -14.62
N ASP A 95 6.75 10.68 -15.65
CA ASP A 95 6.73 11.93 -16.44
C ASP A 95 5.67 12.96 -16.00
N ALA A 96 4.95 12.69 -14.90
CA ALA A 96 3.93 13.62 -14.42
C ALA A 96 4.57 14.95 -13.96
N PRO A 97 3.99 16.12 -14.31
CA PRO A 97 4.48 17.42 -13.84
C PRO A 97 4.56 17.51 -12.31
N ARG A 98 5.58 18.20 -11.79
CA ARG A 98 5.84 18.38 -10.34
C ARG A 98 6.01 19.86 -10.00
N THR A 99 4.94 20.61 -10.20
CA THR A 99 4.89 22.07 -10.01
C THR A 99 4.11 22.49 -8.78
N GLN A 100 3.41 21.57 -8.11
CA GLN A 100 2.57 21.82 -6.95
C GLN A 100 2.96 20.94 -5.76
N PRO A 101 2.77 21.39 -4.51
CA PRO A 101 3.06 20.59 -3.31
C PRO A 101 2.35 19.23 -3.26
N SER A 102 1.13 19.15 -3.80
CA SER A 102 0.34 17.90 -3.89
C SER A 102 0.95 16.85 -4.83
N GLN A 103 1.98 17.21 -5.60
CA GLN A 103 2.69 16.31 -6.52
C GLN A 103 4.04 15.84 -5.93
N LEU A 104 4.41 16.36 -4.77
CA LEU A 104 5.65 16.05 -4.07
C LEU A 104 5.37 15.08 -2.93
N SER A 105 6.40 14.32 -2.54
CA SER A 105 6.37 13.55 -1.31
C SER A 105 6.27 14.46 -0.08
N HIS A 106 5.80 13.91 1.05
CA HIS A 106 5.83 14.65 2.31
C HIS A 106 7.25 15.01 2.75
N ALA A 107 8.24 14.18 2.46
CA ALA A 107 9.65 14.48 2.72
C ALA A 107 10.15 15.68 1.89
N GLU A 108 9.84 15.74 0.59
CA GLU A 108 10.17 16.89 -0.26
C GLU A 108 9.50 18.18 0.23
N ASN A 109 8.21 18.12 0.54
CA ASN A 109 7.47 19.27 1.08
C ASN A 109 8.06 19.79 2.39
N ARG A 110 8.47 18.92 3.31
CA ARG A 110 9.13 19.32 4.57
C ARG A 110 10.48 20.01 4.35
N ARG A 111 11.23 19.60 3.33
CA ARG A 111 12.51 20.23 2.97
C ARG A 111 12.31 21.59 2.31
N GLY A 112 11.24 21.76 1.54
CA GLY A 112 10.93 23.01 0.82
C GLY A 112 10.24 24.09 1.66
N GLY A 113 9.48 23.72 2.71
CA GLY A 113 8.69 24.64 3.54
C GLY A 113 9.46 25.40 4.64
N GLY A 114 10.79 25.41 4.61
CA GLY A 114 11.65 26.06 5.61
C GLY A 114 12.16 27.46 5.21
N GLN A 115 11.45 28.20 4.37
CA GLN A 115 11.76 29.59 4.01
C GLN A 115 10.77 30.56 4.65
#